data_AF-A0A662VIF8-F1
#
_entry.id   AF-A0A662VIF8-F1
#
_cell.length_a   1.000
_cell.length_b   1.000
_cell.length_c   1.000
_cell.angle_alpha   90.00
_cell.angle_beta   90.00
_cell.angle_gamma   90.00
#
_symmetry.space_group_name_H-M   'P 1'
#
loop_
_entity.id
_entity.type
_entity.pdbx_description
1 polymer ?
#
loop_
_entity_poly.entity_id
_entity_poly.type
_entity_poly.pdbx_seq_one_letter_code
_entity_poly.pdbx_strand_id
1 'polypeptide(L)'
;IEQIKRGEKLKLPRLIVTAQKAVEAGRFSNPYAKAKAMASYFIAEKVADVTVKACFVEKDPNNYIPLVCSAHEMMRIASKLAEEAREIEKSNDTVFRNPHARDGRVLSKVRLMEKPK
;
A
#
# COMPACT_ATOMS: atom_id res chain seq x y z
N ILE A 1 -8.42 3.40 19.28
CA ILE A 1 -7.89 2.84 20.54
C ILE A 1 -7.83 3.91 21.63
N GLU A 2 -7.10 5.00 21.45
CA GLU A 2 -6.96 6.05 22.50
C GLU A 2 -8.29 6.67 22.95
N GLN A 3 -9.25 6.90 22.05
CA GLN A 3 -10.59 7.38 22.44
C GLN A 3 -11.30 6.43 23.41
N ILE A 4 -11.12 5.12 23.23
CA ILE A 4 -11.68 4.09 24.13
C ILE A 4 -11.01 4.18 25.50
N LYS A 5 -9.67 4.26 25.54
CA LYS A 5 -8.92 4.39 26.80
C LYS A 5 -9.29 5.63 27.59
N ARG A 6 -9.62 6.73 26.89
CA ARG A 6 -10.03 8.02 27.51
C ARG A 6 -11.51 8.08 27.87
N GLY A 7 -12.30 7.03 27.60
CA GLY A 7 -13.75 7.03 27.84
C GLY A 7 -14.51 8.05 26.97
N GLU A 8 -13.94 8.47 25.85
CA GLU A 8 -14.53 9.46 24.95
C GLU A 8 -15.63 8.82 24.09
N LYS A 9 -16.57 9.65 23.62
CA LYS A 9 -17.50 9.23 22.57
C LYS A 9 -16.73 8.79 21.32
N LEU A 10 -16.92 7.53 20.95
CA LEU A 10 -16.29 6.89 19.80
C LEU A 10 -16.60 7.63 18.49
N LYS A 11 -15.55 8.03 17.77
CA LYS A 11 -15.66 8.51 16.39
C LYS A 11 -15.11 7.44 15.46
N LEU A 12 -15.99 6.79 14.70
CA LEU A 12 -15.59 5.77 13.73
C LEU A 12 -14.89 6.42 12.52
N PRO A 13 -13.82 5.81 12.00
CA PRO A 13 -13.11 6.35 10.85
C PRO A 13 -14.01 6.29 9.61
N ARG A 14 -14.06 7.40 8.87
CA ARG A 14 -14.64 7.48 7.53
C ARG A 14 -13.52 7.78 6.56
N LEU A 15 -12.93 6.74 5.97
CA LEU A 15 -11.69 6.86 5.21
C LEU A 15 -11.83 6.17 3.84
N ILE A 16 -11.59 6.96 2.79
CA ILE A 16 -11.25 6.45 1.46
C ILE A 16 -9.73 6.56 1.35
N VAL A 17 -9.05 5.43 1.20
CA VAL A 17 -7.60 5.36 1.01
C VAL A 17 -7.32 5.46 -0.48
N THR A 18 -6.92 6.63 -0.95
CA THR A 18 -6.49 6.84 -2.34
C THR A 18 -4.99 6.54 -2.49
N ALA A 19 -4.49 6.50 -3.73
CA ALA A 19 -3.05 6.39 -4.00
C ALA A 19 -2.24 7.44 -3.23
N GLN A 20 -2.68 8.70 -3.23
CA GLN A 20 -2.01 9.80 -2.54
C GLN A 20 -1.94 9.54 -1.03
N LYS A 21 -3.07 9.15 -0.40
CA LYS A 21 -3.13 8.87 1.03
C LYS A 21 -2.30 7.65 1.42
N ALA A 22 -2.35 6.58 0.63
CA ALA A 22 -1.57 5.37 0.87
C ALA A 22 -0.06 5.65 0.81
N VAL A 23 0.37 6.40 -0.21
CA VAL A 23 1.79 6.71 -0.42
C VAL A 23 2.31 7.74 0.57
N GLU A 24 1.48 8.73 0.95
CA GLU A 24 1.80 9.66 2.03
C GLU A 24 2.00 8.92 3.37
N ALA A 25 1.13 7.96 3.68
CA ALA A 25 1.30 7.11 4.85
C ALA A 25 2.56 6.23 4.81
N GLY A 26 3.05 5.90 3.61
CA GLY A 26 4.30 5.16 3.38
C GLY A 26 5.58 5.94 3.71
N ARG A 27 5.51 7.28 3.82
CA ARG A 27 6.63 8.17 4.21
C ARG A 27 7.95 7.91 3.45
N PHE A 28 7.84 7.72 2.13
CA PHE A 28 9.00 7.57 1.25
C PHE A 28 9.83 8.85 1.25
N SER A 29 11.13 8.73 1.50
CA SER A 29 12.07 9.86 1.45
C SER A 29 12.51 10.14 0.02
N ASN A 30 12.69 9.08 -0.79
CA ASN A 30 13.08 9.19 -2.18
C ASN A 30 11.86 9.45 -3.10
N PRO A 31 11.92 10.46 -3.98
CA PRO A 31 10.80 10.80 -4.86
C PRO A 31 10.47 9.70 -5.89
N TYR A 32 11.46 8.92 -6.34
CA TYR A 32 11.23 7.79 -7.24
C TYR A 32 10.61 6.59 -6.52
N ALA A 33 10.98 6.33 -5.26
CA ALA A 33 10.29 5.34 -4.45
C ALA A 33 8.81 5.71 -4.27
N LYS A 34 8.54 6.99 -3.98
CA LYS A 34 7.18 7.55 -3.91
C LYS A 34 6.41 7.31 -5.22
N ALA A 35 7.00 7.64 -6.37
CA ALA A 35 6.38 7.46 -7.68
C ALA A 35 6.08 5.98 -7.98
N LYS A 36 7.00 5.07 -7.68
CA LYS A 36 6.80 3.61 -7.84
C LYS A 36 5.69 3.07 -6.95
N ALA A 37 5.61 3.53 -5.70
CA ALA A 37 4.52 3.17 -4.80
C ALA A 37 3.15 3.69 -5.31
N MET A 38 3.10 4.89 -5.89
CA MET A 38 1.88 5.41 -6.53
C MET A 38 1.48 4.56 -7.75
N ALA A 39 2.44 4.22 -8.60
CA ALA A 39 2.20 3.37 -9.78
C ALA A 39 1.70 1.97 -9.38
N SER A 40 2.31 1.36 -8.36
CA SER A 40 1.86 0.09 -7.77
C SER A 40 0.40 0.17 -7.33
N TYR A 41 0.03 1.22 -6.59
CA TYR A 41 -1.36 1.43 -6.17
C TYR A 41 -2.31 1.53 -7.37
N PHE A 42 -2.00 2.38 -8.37
CA PHE A 42 -2.90 2.57 -9.52
C PHE A 42 -3.09 1.30 -10.34
N ILE A 43 -2.03 0.50 -10.51
CA ILE A 43 -2.15 -0.79 -11.19
C ILE A 43 -3.05 -1.72 -10.37
N ALA A 44 -2.81 -1.82 -9.06
CA ALA A 44 -3.61 -2.66 -8.16
C ALA A 44 -5.09 -2.24 -8.13
N GLU A 45 -5.38 -0.95 -8.19
CA GLU A 45 -6.75 -0.42 -8.33
C GLU A 45 -7.38 -0.86 -9.66
N LYS A 46 -6.64 -0.73 -10.77
CA LYS A 46 -7.14 -1.11 -12.11
C LYS A 46 -7.33 -2.60 -12.34
N VAL A 47 -6.70 -3.46 -11.53
CA VAL A 47 -6.96 -4.91 -11.54
C VAL A 47 -8.44 -5.21 -11.27
N ALA A 48 -9.11 -4.41 -10.42
CA ALA A 48 -10.53 -4.61 -10.13
C ALA A 48 -11.40 -4.41 -11.38
N ASP A 49 -11.14 -3.38 -12.19
CA ASP A 49 -11.88 -3.09 -13.42
C ASP A 49 -11.77 -4.26 -14.43
N VAL A 50 -10.55 -4.78 -14.61
CA VAL A 50 -10.30 -5.93 -15.50
C VAL A 50 -10.99 -7.18 -14.99
N THR A 51 -10.93 -7.42 -13.68
CA THR A 51 -11.58 -8.57 -13.02
C THR A 51 -13.09 -8.51 -13.18
N VAL A 52 -13.72 -7.35 -12.97
CA VAL A 52 -15.16 -7.17 -13.15
C VAL A 52 -15.58 -7.47 -14.59
N LYS A 53 -14.82 -6.97 -15.57
CA LYS A 53 -15.08 -7.27 -16.99
C LYS A 53 -15.00 -8.76 -17.28
N ALA A 54 -13.94 -9.43 -16.79
CA ALA A 54 -13.75 -10.87 -17.01
C ALA A 54 -14.85 -11.71 -16.34
N CYS A 55 -15.16 -11.43 -15.08
CA CYS A 55 -16.06 -12.30 -14.29
C CYS A 55 -17.54 -12.08 -14.59
N PHE A 56 -17.94 -10.85 -14.92
CA PHE A 56 -19.37 -10.49 -14.95
C PHE A 56 -19.87 -10.01 -16.30
N VAL A 57 -18.99 -9.48 -17.16
CA VAL A 57 -19.37 -8.91 -18.46
C VAL A 57 -19.12 -9.90 -19.60
N GLU A 58 -17.89 -10.36 -19.76
CA GLU A 58 -17.51 -11.30 -20.82
C GLU A 58 -18.13 -12.68 -20.58
N LYS A 59 -18.56 -13.36 -21.66
CA LYS A 59 -19.25 -14.65 -21.61
C LYS A 59 -18.49 -15.76 -22.33
N ASP A 60 -17.63 -15.42 -23.28
CA ASP A 60 -16.82 -16.41 -23.99
C ASP A 60 -15.62 -16.85 -23.12
N PRO A 61 -15.52 -18.15 -22.76
CA PRO A 61 -14.39 -18.68 -22.00
C PRO A 61 -13.04 -18.45 -22.65
N ASN A 62 -12.96 -18.44 -23.98
CA ASN A 62 -11.71 -18.17 -24.69
C ASN A 62 -11.23 -16.72 -24.46
N ASN A 63 -12.14 -15.82 -24.06
CA ASN A 63 -11.83 -14.42 -23.80
C ASN A 63 -11.69 -14.14 -22.30
N TYR A 64 -12.63 -14.56 -21.45
CA TYR A 64 -12.59 -14.20 -20.04
C TYR A 64 -11.48 -14.89 -19.26
N ILE A 65 -11.08 -16.12 -19.65
CA ILE A 65 -10.01 -16.86 -18.95
C ILE A 65 -8.66 -16.15 -19.11
N PRO A 66 -8.20 -15.80 -20.34
CA PRO A 66 -7.02 -14.96 -20.49
C PRO A 66 -7.16 -13.59 -19.82
N LEU A 67 -8.36 -12.99 -19.85
CA LEU A 67 -8.59 -11.68 -19.27
C LEU A 67 -8.40 -11.69 -17.74
N VAL A 68 -8.97 -12.66 -17.02
CA VAL A 68 -8.73 -12.78 -15.56
C VAL A 68 -7.27 -13.12 -15.26
N CYS A 69 -6.62 -13.94 -16.08
CA CYS A 69 -5.18 -14.22 -15.95
C CYS A 69 -4.34 -12.94 -16.11
N SER A 70 -4.68 -12.08 -17.07
CA SER A 70 -4.00 -10.80 -17.28
C SER A 70 -4.11 -9.86 -16.07
N ALA A 71 -5.24 -9.90 -15.36
CA ALA A 71 -5.43 -9.12 -14.13
C ALA A 71 -4.47 -9.58 -13.01
N HIS A 72 -4.19 -10.88 -12.91
CA HIS A 72 -3.19 -11.40 -11.98
C HIS A 72 -1.76 -10.99 -12.36
N GLU A 73 -1.41 -11.00 -13.65
CA GLU A 73 -0.10 -10.50 -14.09
C GLU A 73 0.07 -9.00 -13.84
N MET A 74 -0.99 -8.19 -13.99
CA MET A 74 -0.97 -6.79 -13.57
C MET A 74 -0.67 -6.65 -12.07
N MET A 75 -1.32 -7.45 -11.21
CA MET A 75 -1.06 -7.44 -9.77
C MET A 75 0.38 -7.86 -9.44
N ARG A 76 0.94 -8.82 -10.20
CA ARG A 76 2.35 -9.21 -10.08
C ARG A 76 3.31 -8.07 -10.44
N ILE A 77 2.99 -7.24 -11.42
CA ILE A 77 3.81 -6.04 -11.71
C ILE A 77 3.65 -4.98 -10.62
N ALA A 78 2.43 -4.79 -10.10
CA ALA A 78 2.19 -3.89 -8.98
C ALA A 78 3.01 -4.28 -7.74
N SER A 79 3.13 -5.57 -7.43
CA SER A 79 3.94 -6.03 -6.28
C SER A 79 5.42 -5.75 -6.47
N LYS A 80 5.96 -5.97 -7.67
CA LYS A 80 7.36 -5.64 -8.00
C LYS A 80 7.66 -4.15 -7.85
N LEU A 81 6.75 -3.28 -8.29
CA LEU A 81 6.93 -1.83 -8.12
C LEU A 81 6.93 -1.41 -6.64
N ALA A 82 6.10 -2.05 -5.80
CA ALA A 82 6.12 -1.83 -4.36
C ALA A 82 7.43 -2.32 -3.71
N GLU A 83 7.93 -3.47 -4.15
CA GLU A 83 9.24 -4.00 -3.74
C GLU A 83 10.37 -3.03 -4.12
N GLU A 84 10.43 -2.61 -5.39
CA GLU A 84 11.42 -1.66 -5.88
C GLU A 84 11.38 -0.34 -5.10
N ALA A 85 10.20 0.19 -4.79
CA ALA A 85 10.06 1.37 -3.94
C ALA A 85 10.70 1.16 -2.56
N ARG A 86 10.52 -0.02 -1.98
CA ARG A 86 11.13 -0.37 -0.69
C ARG A 86 12.63 -0.59 -0.77
N GLU A 87 13.13 -1.22 -1.83
CA GLU A 87 14.57 -1.41 -2.05
C GLU A 87 15.29 -0.07 -2.24
N ILE A 88 14.67 0.91 -2.90
CA ILE A 88 15.21 2.27 -2.99
C ILE A 88 15.39 2.88 -1.59
N GLU A 89 14.39 2.79 -0.71
CA GLU A 89 14.52 3.30 0.66
C GLU A 89 15.57 2.54 1.48
N LYS A 90 15.72 1.22 1.27
CA LYS A 90 16.80 0.44 1.91
C LYS A 90 18.17 0.90 1.44
N SER A 91 18.34 1.12 0.13
CA SER A 91 19.61 1.54 -0.46
C SER A 91 20.09 2.90 0.07
N ASN A 92 19.16 3.75 0.49
CA ASN A 92 19.44 5.07 1.04
C ASN A 92 19.50 5.10 2.59
N ASP A 93 19.28 3.96 3.27
CA ASP A 93 19.08 3.88 4.72
C ASP A 93 17.95 4.80 5.23
N THR A 94 16.87 4.93 4.44
CA THR A 94 15.73 5.82 4.71
C THR A 94 14.40 5.12 4.99
N VAL A 95 14.41 3.81 5.26
CA VAL A 95 13.18 3.04 5.48
C VAL A 95 12.44 3.53 6.74
N PHE A 96 11.30 4.19 6.55
CA PHE A 96 10.43 4.55 7.66
C PHE A 96 9.86 3.31 8.37
N ARG A 97 9.93 3.30 9.70
CA ARG A 97 9.41 2.24 10.57
C ARG A 97 8.70 2.88 11.75
N ASN A 98 7.51 2.39 12.08
CA ASN A 98 6.69 2.88 13.18
C ASN A 98 6.25 1.76 14.16
N PRO A 99 7.19 1.18 14.92
CA PRO A 99 6.86 0.11 15.87
C PRO A 99 6.03 0.65 17.04
N HIS A 100 5.24 -0.23 17.68
CA HIS A 100 4.56 0.10 18.93
C HIS A 100 5.49 -0.19 20.12
N ALA A 101 5.53 0.73 21.09
CA ALA A 101 6.13 0.51 22.40
C ALA A 101 5.25 -0.43 23.25
N ARG A 102 5.80 -0.94 24.36
CA ARG A 102 5.08 -1.82 25.30
C ARG A 102 3.78 -1.20 25.84
N ASP A 103 3.73 0.13 25.97
CA ASP A 103 2.55 0.87 26.44
C ASP A 103 1.55 1.23 25.32
N GLY A 104 1.84 0.83 24.08
CA GLY A 104 1.02 1.07 22.90
C GLY A 104 1.29 2.42 22.21
N ARG A 105 2.23 3.24 22.69
CA ARG A 105 2.67 4.44 21.94
C ARG A 105 3.30 4.03 20.62
N VAL A 106 3.01 4.78 19.56
CA VAL A 106 3.65 4.60 18.25
C VAL A 106 4.97 5.36 18.27
N LEU A 107 6.07 4.63 18.13
CA LEU A 107 7.41 5.19 17.96
C LEU A 107 7.75 5.33 16.47
N SER A 108 8.88 5.93 16.14
CA SER A 108 9.38 6.04 14.77
C SER A 108 10.90 5.95 14.67
N LYS A 109 11.38 5.41 13.55
CA LYS A 109 12.80 5.48 13.12
C LYS A 109 12.90 5.44 11.60
N VAL A 110 14.05 5.87 11.09
CA VAL A 110 14.38 5.87 9.66
C VAL A 110 15.63 5.04 9.41
N ARG A 111 16.77 5.40 10.01
CA ARG A 111 18.01 4.66 9.80
C ARG A 111 17.96 3.28 10.43
N LEU A 112 18.60 2.31 9.80
CA LEU A 112 18.57 0.90 10.21
C LEU A 112 19.11 0.70 11.63
N MET A 113 20.19 1.40 11.99
CA MET A 113 20.86 1.23 13.29
C MET A 113 20.33 2.14 14.42
N GLU A 114 19.38 3.03 14.14
CA GLU A 114 18.80 3.92 15.16
C GLU A 114 17.82 3.19 16.09
N LYS A 115 17.71 3.62 17.34
CA LYS A 115 16.61 3.18 18.21
C LYS A 115 15.34 3.97 17.87
N PRO A 116 14.17 3.31 17.80
CA PRO A 116 12.91 4.02 17.59
C PRO A 116 12.59 4.93 18.79
N LYS A 117 12.10 6.12 18.50
CA LYS A 117 11.73 7.16 19.47
C LYS A 117 10.30 7.61 19.28
#